data_AF-A0A971NKN2-F1
#
_entry.id   AF-A0A971NKN2-F1
#
_cell.length_a   1.000
_cell.length_b   1.000
_cell.length_c   1.000
_cell.angle_alpha   90.00
_cell.angle_beta   90.00
_cell.angle_gamma   90.00
#
_symmetry.space_group_name_H-M   'P 1'
#
loop_
_entity.id
_entity.type
_entity.pdbx_description
1 polymer ?
#
loop_
_entity_poly.entity_id
_entity_poly.type
_entity_poly.pdbx_seq_one_letter_code
_entity_poly.pdbx_strand_id
1 'polypeptide(L)'
;MNNDNKLQVNLLGGCSISCGDKTIDSNSLHSKKIWTILSYLIVFRNRDISQSELIDLVYAEDNSINPMNALKTLMHRVRAALDDLYYIRGKNIILQQDGAYKWNRALPIEVDIDIFEEFSQKANSAALSEDMRLKACLEAIDIFKGDFVPKIAMDPWAIPLNTYYRSQFLSLVHKAIKLLEERMCYDNIVTVCHKAITIEPYDEFLYYSLMKALVNLGQYQDALSQYEKTTNLFYKEFGVTPSTELKALYKQIVHSNQSVEMDISAIKENLREEDDLKGAFYCEYEFFKDIYRLEVRSVSRSGKPIHICLLTISPKPGEKSLNTKTINSAMDKLCTCVKNTLRRGDVFARYSVSQFVIMLPMTTVENAEMVLGRIVKRFRAANPRAPGELTFCFQPIDSIF
;
A
#
# COMPACT_ATOMS: atom_id res chain seq x y z
N MET A 1 -23.28 30.42 -24.47
CA MET A 1 -22.43 29.59 -25.36
C MET A 1 -22.71 28.16 -24.97
N ASN A 2 -23.24 27.33 -25.88
CA ASN A 2 -23.65 25.95 -25.55
C ASN A 2 -22.47 25.17 -24.95
N ASN A 3 -22.69 24.57 -23.78
CA ASN A 3 -21.76 23.63 -23.15
C ASN A 3 -21.57 22.34 -23.97
N ASP A 4 -22.38 22.12 -25.01
CA ASP A 4 -22.43 20.89 -25.81
C ASP A 4 -21.15 20.58 -26.62
N ASN A 5 -20.24 21.55 -26.80
CA ASN A 5 -19.01 21.38 -27.58
C ASN A 5 -17.71 21.48 -26.77
N LYS A 6 -17.79 21.47 -25.43
CA LYS A 6 -16.61 21.50 -24.56
C LYS A 6 -16.04 20.10 -24.39
N LEU A 7 -14.72 19.96 -24.56
CA LEU A 7 -14.02 18.71 -24.31
C LEU A 7 -13.65 18.61 -22.84
N GLN A 8 -14.03 17.53 -22.17
CA GLN A 8 -13.62 17.22 -20.81
C GLN A 8 -12.63 16.07 -20.83
N VAL A 9 -11.51 16.24 -20.14
CA VAL A 9 -10.42 15.27 -20.12
C VAL A 9 -10.04 14.91 -18.70
N ASN A 10 -10.01 13.61 -18.41
CA ASN A 10 -9.56 13.07 -17.13
C ASN A 10 -8.27 12.27 -17.31
N LEU A 11 -7.20 12.69 -16.65
CA LEU A 11 -5.87 12.09 -16.66
C LEU A 11 -5.40 11.64 -15.26
N LEU A 12 -6.06 12.05 -14.16
CA LEU A 12 -5.67 11.75 -12.78
C LEU A 12 -6.46 10.55 -12.21
N GLY A 13 -5.91 9.34 -12.33
CA GLY A 13 -6.56 8.08 -11.90
C GLY A 13 -7.42 7.41 -12.95
N GLY A 14 -7.45 7.97 -14.15
CA GLY A 14 -8.16 7.42 -15.30
C GLY A 14 -7.56 7.92 -16.60
N CYS A 15 -8.22 7.58 -17.69
CA CYS A 15 -7.89 8.16 -18.98
C CYS A 15 -9.16 8.22 -19.80
N SER A 16 -9.78 9.40 -19.86
CA SER A 16 -10.99 9.61 -20.65
C SER A 16 -11.05 10.99 -21.29
N ILE A 17 -11.68 11.05 -22.45
CA ILE A 17 -12.02 12.27 -23.16
C ILE A 17 -13.51 12.19 -23.47
N SER A 18 -14.29 13.17 -23.01
CA SER A 18 -15.72 13.25 -23.27
C SER A 18 -16.11 14.55 -23.94
N CYS A 19 -17.18 14.48 -24.73
CA CYS A 19 -17.85 15.62 -25.34
C CYS A 19 -19.34 15.29 -25.38
N GLY A 20 -20.18 16.10 -24.71
CA GLY A 20 -21.58 15.77 -24.47
C GLY A 20 -21.74 14.37 -23.83
N ASP A 21 -22.63 13.55 -24.40
CA ASP A 21 -22.92 12.19 -23.90
C ASP A 21 -21.94 11.11 -24.39
N LYS A 22 -20.88 11.47 -25.11
CA LYS A 22 -19.92 10.52 -25.69
C LYS A 22 -18.59 10.59 -24.96
N THR A 23 -18.06 9.41 -24.64
CA THR A 23 -16.80 9.25 -23.91
C THR A 23 -15.94 8.20 -24.57
N ILE A 24 -14.67 8.54 -24.77
CA ILE A 24 -13.60 7.61 -25.09
C ILE A 24 -12.81 7.41 -23.80
N ASP A 25 -12.58 6.16 -23.41
CA ASP A 25 -11.83 5.84 -22.21
C ASP A 25 -10.79 4.75 -22.46
N SER A 26 -10.02 4.42 -21.44
CA SER A 26 -9.00 3.39 -21.54
C SER A 26 -9.56 1.96 -21.76
N ASN A 27 -10.86 1.76 -21.54
CA ASN A 27 -11.56 0.49 -21.79
C ASN A 27 -12.04 0.38 -23.24
N SER A 28 -12.50 1.47 -23.86
CA SER A 28 -12.85 1.47 -25.29
C SER A 28 -11.60 1.56 -26.17
N LEU A 29 -10.58 2.32 -25.73
CA LEU A 29 -9.34 2.53 -26.45
C LEU A 29 -8.17 1.86 -25.71
N HIS A 30 -7.87 0.62 -26.09
CA HIS A 30 -6.85 -0.17 -25.41
C HIS A 30 -5.39 0.19 -25.78
N SER A 31 -5.16 0.92 -26.87
CA SER A 31 -3.80 1.17 -27.38
C SER A 31 -3.01 2.15 -26.49
N LYS A 32 -1.93 1.66 -25.86
CA LYS A 32 -0.98 2.49 -25.11
C LYS A 32 -0.42 3.63 -25.94
N LYS A 33 0.08 3.35 -27.15
CA LYS A 33 0.67 4.36 -28.06
C LYS A 33 -0.29 5.51 -28.41
N ILE A 34 -1.59 5.23 -28.55
CA ILE A 34 -2.58 6.28 -28.80
C ILE A 34 -2.73 7.18 -27.57
N TRP A 35 -2.85 6.59 -26.37
CA TRP A 35 -2.93 7.36 -25.13
C TRP A 35 -1.65 8.13 -24.81
N THR A 36 -0.48 7.60 -25.15
CA THR A 36 0.79 8.34 -25.06
C THR A 36 0.72 9.62 -25.89
N ILE A 37 0.32 9.56 -27.18
CA ILE A 37 0.20 10.75 -28.03
C ILE A 37 -0.88 11.71 -27.52
N LEU A 38 -2.08 11.20 -27.20
CA LEU A 38 -3.19 12.04 -26.74
C LEU A 38 -2.82 12.79 -25.47
N SER A 39 -2.34 12.07 -24.46
CA SER A 39 -1.97 12.66 -23.17
C SER A 39 -0.85 13.68 -23.35
N TYR A 40 0.16 13.37 -24.16
CA TYR A 40 1.26 14.28 -24.44
C TYR A 40 0.79 15.57 -25.12
N LEU A 41 -0.04 15.46 -26.17
CA LEU A 41 -0.59 16.63 -26.87
C LEU A 41 -1.52 17.47 -25.98
N ILE A 42 -2.23 16.85 -25.03
CA ILE A 42 -3.14 17.56 -24.12
C ILE A 42 -2.35 18.26 -23.00
N VAL A 43 -1.38 17.59 -22.39
CA VAL A 43 -0.49 18.19 -21.37
C VAL A 43 0.28 19.36 -21.98
N PHE A 44 0.83 19.18 -23.18
CA PHE A 44 1.61 20.21 -23.88
C PHE A 44 0.80 20.98 -24.94
N ARG A 45 -0.52 21.11 -24.76
CA ARG A 45 -1.47 21.72 -25.74
C ARG A 45 -1.11 23.15 -26.19
N ASN A 46 -0.34 23.87 -25.39
CA ASN A 46 0.14 25.22 -25.69
C ASN A 46 1.42 25.26 -26.54
N ARG A 47 1.97 24.11 -26.94
CA ARG A 47 3.15 23.97 -27.80
C ARG A 47 2.78 23.37 -29.16
N ASP A 48 3.65 23.59 -30.14
CA ASP A 48 3.61 22.90 -31.44
C ASP A 48 4.64 21.76 -31.34
N ILE A 49 4.19 20.51 -31.43
CA ILE A 49 5.03 19.33 -31.18
C ILE A 49 5.53 18.77 -32.51
N SER A 50 6.85 18.69 -32.67
CA SER A 50 7.45 18.24 -33.92
C SER A 50 7.19 16.75 -34.18
N GLN A 51 7.21 16.34 -35.44
CA GLN A 51 7.13 14.92 -35.81
C GLN A 51 8.29 14.10 -35.22
N SER A 52 9.50 14.65 -35.16
CA SER A 52 10.65 13.99 -34.53
C SER A 52 10.42 13.76 -33.03
N GLU A 53 9.91 14.76 -32.30
CA GLU A 53 9.61 14.64 -30.87
C GLU A 53 8.56 13.55 -30.59
N LEU A 54 7.51 13.45 -31.42
CA LEU A 54 6.51 12.37 -31.30
C LEU A 54 7.05 11.00 -31.70
N ILE A 55 7.99 10.94 -32.65
CA ILE A 55 8.67 9.70 -33.01
C ILE A 55 9.50 9.22 -31.82
N ASP A 56 10.34 10.08 -31.25
CA ASP A 56 11.19 9.73 -30.11
C ASP A 56 10.33 9.34 -28.90
N LEU A 57 9.22 10.04 -28.66
CA LEU A 57 8.30 9.73 -27.57
C LEU A 57 7.71 8.31 -27.63
N VAL A 58 7.37 7.83 -28.83
CA VAL A 58 6.58 6.59 -29.01
C VAL A 58 7.41 5.41 -29.52
N TYR A 59 8.52 5.70 -30.21
CA TYR A 59 9.33 4.75 -30.96
C TYR A 59 10.83 4.82 -30.59
N ALA A 60 11.23 5.48 -29.49
CA ALA A 60 12.65 5.56 -29.07
C ALA A 60 13.36 4.19 -29.02
N GLU A 61 12.65 3.12 -28.68
CA GLU A 61 13.20 1.75 -28.58
C GLU A 61 12.89 0.88 -29.81
N ASP A 62 12.10 1.39 -30.77
CA ASP A 62 11.71 0.65 -31.97
C ASP A 62 12.73 0.88 -33.10
N ASN A 63 13.38 -0.19 -33.57
CA ASN A 63 14.29 -0.18 -34.74
C ASN A 63 13.53 -0.06 -36.09
N SER A 64 12.50 0.79 -36.16
CA SER A 64 11.64 0.87 -37.34
C SER A 64 12.40 1.47 -38.53
N ILE A 65 12.27 0.83 -39.70
CA ILE A 65 12.91 1.26 -40.95
C ILE A 65 12.32 2.59 -41.47
N ASN A 66 11.09 2.95 -41.06
CA ASN A 66 10.42 4.19 -41.48
C ASN A 66 9.50 4.75 -40.37
N PRO A 67 10.06 5.45 -39.37
CA PRO A 67 9.29 5.94 -38.21
C PRO A 67 8.28 7.02 -38.59
N MET A 68 8.53 7.76 -39.67
CA MET A 68 7.66 8.82 -40.15
C MET A 68 6.31 8.29 -40.64
N ASN A 69 6.31 7.22 -41.44
CA ASN A 69 5.06 6.60 -41.90
C ASN A 69 4.31 5.89 -40.77
N ALA A 70 5.05 5.31 -39.81
CA ALA A 70 4.47 4.74 -38.60
C ALA A 70 3.73 5.81 -37.78
N LEU A 71 4.35 6.99 -37.56
CA LEU A 71 3.71 8.12 -36.88
C LEU A 71 2.46 8.60 -37.62
N LYS A 72 2.51 8.76 -38.95
CA LYS A 72 1.33 9.18 -39.75
C LYS A 72 0.17 8.20 -39.59
N THR A 73 0.46 6.90 -39.60
CA THR A 73 -0.53 5.84 -39.40
C THR A 73 -1.12 5.88 -37.99
N LEU A 74 -0.27 6.05 -36.99
CA LEU A 74 -0.70 6.20 -35.60
C LEU A 74 -1.58 7.44 -35.42
N MET A 75 -1.18 8.58 -35.98
CA MET A 75 -1.95 9.83 -35.90
C MET A 75 -3.30 9.73 -36.60
N HIS A 76 -3.39 9.03 -37.73
CA HIS A 76 -4.67 8.73 -38.37
C HIS A 76 -5.59 7.96 -37.41
N ARG A 77 -5.05 6.95 -36.70
CA ARG A 77 -5.81 6.19 -35.70
C ARG A 77 -6.18 7.03 -34.48
N VAL A 78 -5.31 7.93 -34.02
CA VAL A 78 -5.62 8.87 -32.93
C VAL A 78 -6.80 9.76 -33.32
N ARG A 79 -6.76 10.36 -34.51
CA ARG A 79 -7.85 11.21 -35.01
C ARG A 79 -9.14 10.42 -35.23
N ALA A 80 -9.05 9.19 -35.76
CA ALA A 80 -10.20 8.32 -35.93
C ALA A 80 -10.84 7.95 -34.59
N ALA A 81 -10.03 7.69 -33.55
CA ALA A 81 -10.57 7.47 -32.20
C ALA A 81 -11.33 8.71 -31.71
N LEU A 82 -10.80 9.92 -31.92
CA LEU A 82 -11.48 11.17 -31.56
C LEU A 82 -12.75 11.44 -32.39
N ASP A 83 -12.86 10.90 -33.61
CA ASP A 83 -14.08 11.01 -34.42
C ASP A 83 -15.28 10.31 -33.75
N ASP A 84 -15.04 9.34 -32.85
CA ASP A 84 -16.09 8.65 -32.07
C ASP A 84 -16.80 9.57 -31.05
N LEU A 85 -16.27 10.78 -30.81
CA LEU A 85 -16.97 11.81 -30.05
C LEU A 85 -18.11 12.42 -30.87
N TYR A 86 -18.14 12.28 -32.20
CA TYR A 86 -19.15 12.78 -33.16
C TYR A 86 -19.36 14.31 -33.24
N TYR A 87 -19.05 15.07 -32.18
CA TYR A 87 -19.24 16.53 -32.14
C TYR A 87 -18.21 17.28 -32.98
N ILE A 88 -16.95 16.81 -33.00
CA ILE A 88 -15.84 17.46 -33.68
C ILE A 88 -14.99 16.39 -34.33
N ARG A 89 -14.68 16.55 -35.62
CA ARG A 89 -13.76 15.62 -36.30
C ARG A 89 -12.38 15.68 -35.67
N GLY A 90 -11.74 14.54 -35.43
CA GLY A 90 -10.40 14.42 -34.84
C GLY A 90 -9.34 15.23 -35.59
N LYS A 91 -9.46 15.39 -36.92
CA LYS A 91 -8.58 16.27 -37.71
C LYS A 91 -8.69 17.77 -37.36
N ASN A 92 -9.80 18.19 -36.77
CA ASN A 92 -10.02 19.55 -36.29
C ASN A 92 -9.66 19.69 -34.80
N ILE A 93 -9.55 18.58 -34.06
CA ILE A 93 -9.04 18.56 -32.68
C ILE A 93 -7.52 18.58 -32.66
N ILE A 94 -6.87 17.75 -33.49
CA ILE A 94 -5.42 17.71 -33.65
C ILE A 94 -5.07 18.24 -35.03
N LEU A 95 -4.48 19.42 -35.09
CA LEU A 95 -4.06 20.08 -36.33
C LEU A 95 -2.66 19.61 -36.74
N GLN A 96 -2.38 19.62 -38.03
CA GLN A 96 -1.06 19.39 -38.60
C GLN A 96 -0.64 20.62 -39.40
N GLN A 97 0.49 21.21 -39.07
CA GLN A 97 1.03 22.39 -39.75
C GLN A 97 2.55 22.37 -39.66
N ASP A 98 3.24 22.69 -40.75
CA ASP A 98 4.70 22.88 -40.81
C ASP A 98 5.53 21.73 -40.20
N GLY A 99 5.10 20.48 -40.43
CA GLY A 99 5.80 19.30 -39.90
C GLY A 99 5.59 19.04 -38.40
N ALA A 100 4.69 19.77 -37.76
CA ALA A 100 4.29 19.61 -36.36
C ALA A 100 2.82 19.18 -36.23
N TYR A 101 2.49 18.64 -35.07
CA TYR A 101 1.12 18.40 -34.61
C TYR A 101 0.84 19.26 -33.39
N LYS A 102 -0.38 19.80 -33.31
CA LYS A 102 -0.82 20.63 -32.18
C LYS A 102 -2.26 20.36 -31.82
N TRP A 103 -2.57 20.47 -30.54
CA TRP A 103 -3.94 20.56 -30.10
C TRP A 103 -4.57 21.87 -30.60
N ASN A 104 -5.82 21.81 -31.07
CA ASN A 104 -6.51 22.99 -31.54
C ASN A 104 -6.94 23.88 -30.36
N ARG A 105 -6.19 24.95 -30.14
CA ARG A 105 -6.40 25.90 -29.03
C ARG A 105 -7.69 26.72 -29.16
N ALA A 106 -8.32 26.73 -30.34
CA ALA A 106 -9.62 27.38 -30.51
C ALA A 106 -10.77 26.56 -29.93
N LEU A 107 -10.55 25.27 -29.61
CA LEU A 107 -11.56 24.42 -29.00
C LEU A 107 -11.55 24.55 -27.48
N PRO A 108 -12.72 24.76 -26.84
CA PRO A 108 -12.81 24.78 -25.39
C PRO A 108 -12.51 23.39 -24.83
N ILE A 109 -11.54 23.33 -23.91
CA ILE A 109 -11.13 22.11 -23.21
C ILE A 109 -11.05 22.38 -21.72
N GLU A 110 -11.45 21.40 -20.93
CA GLU A 110 -11.23 21.34 -19.49
C GLU A 110 -10.50 20.04 -19.17
N VAL A 111 -9.35 20.17 -18.52
CA VAL A 111 -8.49 19.04 -18.15
C VAL A 111 -8.41 19.01 -16.64
N ASP A 112 -8.66 17.85 -16.05
CA ASP A 112 -8.62 17.66 -14.59
C ASP A 112 -7.30 18.09 -13.95
N ILE A 113 -6.15 17.94 -14.64
CA ILE A 113 -4.85 18.43 -14.15
C ILE A 113 -4.84 19.95 -13.95
N ASP A 114 -5.50 20.72 -14.83
CA ASP A 114 -5.54 22.18 -14.73
C ASP A 114 -6.41 22.59 -13.54
N ILE A 115 -7.56 21.92 -13.39
CA ILE A 115 -8.50 22.16 -12.30
C ILE A 115 -7.84 21.79 -10.96
N PHE A 116 -7.14 20.66 -10.90
CA PHE A 116 -6.39 20.22 -9.73
C PHE A 116 -5.31 21.23 -9.35
N GLU A 117 -4.54 21.73 -10.32
CA GLU A 117 -3.51 22.76 -10.09
C GLU A 117 -4.12 24.08 -9.59
N GLU A 118 -5.25 24.51 -10.15
CA GLU A 118 -5.96 25.71 -9.69
C GLU A 118 -6.40 25.57 -8.22
N PHE A 119 -6.99 24.44 -7.85
CA PHE A 119 -7.37 24.19 -6.46
C PHE A 119 -6.15 24.03 -5.54
N SER A 120 -5.07 23.41 -6.00
CA SER A 120 -3.81 23.32 -5.25
C SER A 120 -3.23 24.71 -4.98
N GLN A 121 -3.25 25.62 -5.95
CA GLN A 121 -2.84 27.00 -5.77
C GLN A 121 -3.73 27.74 -4.75
N LYS A 122 -5.05 27.59 -4.85
CA LYS A 122 -5.99 28.17 -3.87
C LYS A 122 -5.75 27.63 -2.46
N ALA A 123 -5.60 26.32 -2.30
CA ALA A 123 -5.29 25.70 -1.02
C ALA A 123 -4.00 26.28 -0.40
N ASN A 124 -3.00 26.58 -1.24
CA ASN A 124 -1.69 27.11 -0.83
C ASN A 124 -1.62 28.64 -0.71
N SER A 125 -2.64 29.37 -1.15
CA SER A 125 -2.69 30.82 -1.05
C SER A 125 -2.86 31.28 0.39
N ALA A 126 -1.90 32.07 0.89
CA ALA A 126 -1.97 32.72 2.19
C ALA A 126 -2.99 33.88 2.23
N ALA A 127 -3.43 34.36 1.06
CA ALA A 127 -4.43 35.42 0.96
C ALA A 127 -5.86 34.94 1.18
N LEU A 128 -6.10 33.62 1.13
CA LEU A 128 -7.42 33.02 1.34
C LEU A 128 -7.61 32.64 2.82
N SER A 129 -8.85 32.71 3.28
CA SER A 129 -9.22 32.19 4.60
C SER A 129 -8.98 30.69 4.69
N GLU A 130 -8.82 30.18 5.91
CA GLU A 130 -8.66 28.74 6.14
C GLU A 130 -9.86 27.93 5.63
N ASP A 131 -11.08 28.48 5.68
CA ASP A 131 -12.27 27.83 5.11
C ASP A 131 -12.15 27.63 3.61
N MET A 132 -11.73 28.68 2.90
CA MET A 132 -11.56 28.63 1.45
C MET A 132 -10.41 27.70 1.06
N ARG A 133 -9.34 27.67 1.86
CA ARG A 133 -8.20 26.76 1.67
C ARG A 133 -8.59 25.31 1.91
N LEU A 134 -9.34 25.03 2.98
CA LEU A 134 -9.85 23.68 3.27
C LEU A 134 -10.78 23.21 2.14
N LYS A 135 -11.72 24.06 1.72
CA LYS A 135 -12.60 23.73 0.58
C LYS A 135 -11.78 23.40 -0.67
N ALA A 136 -10.79 24.23 -1.00
CA ALA A 136 -9.91 23.97 -2.14
C ALA A 136 -9.13 22.64 -2.00
N CYS A 137 -8.64 22.29 -0.81
CA CYS A 137 -8.02 20.98 -0.57
C CYS A 137 -9.01 19.84 -0.86
N LEU A 138 -10.23 19.90 -0.32
CA LEU A 138 -11.23 18.84 -0.48
C LEU A 138 -11.64 18.64 -1.94
N GLU A 139 -11.85 19.74 -2.68
CA GLU A 139 -12.16 19.69 -4.12
C GLU A 139 -11.00 19.06 -4.92
N ALA A 140 -9.75 19.43 -4.63
CA ALA A 140 -8.58 18.83 -5.27
C ALA A 140 -8.43 17.33 -4.96
N ILE A 141 -8.67 16.93 -3.72
CA ILE A 141 -8.66 15.52 -3.29
C ILE A 141 -9.72 14.73 -4.04
N ASP A 142 -10.89 15.33 -4.29
CA ASP A 142 -11.96 14.69 -5.05
C ASP A 142 -11.67 14.57 -6.54
N ILE A 143 -10.83 15.43 -7.11
CA ILE A 143 -10.40 15.31 -8.51
C ILE A 143 -9.39 14.17 -8.69
N PHE A 144 -8.45 14.02 -7.76
CA PHE A 144 -7.38 13.03 -7.88
C PHE A 144 -7.88 11.61 -7.59
N LYS A 145 -7.98 10.76 -8.63
CA LYS A 145 -8.46 9.36 -8.47
C LYS A 145 -7.37 8.30 -8.49
N GLY A 146 -6.10 8.68 -8.69
CA GLY A 146 -4.99 7.75 -8.81
C GLY A 146 -3.87 8.26 -9.73
N ASP A 147 -3.02 7.34 -10.20
CA ASP A 147 -1.85 7.67 -11.04
C ASP A 147 -2.23 8.51 -12.27
N PHE A 148 -1.31 9.41 -12.66
CA PHE A 148 -1.38 10.13 -13.92
C PHE A 148 -1.35 9.12 -15.09
N VAL A 149 -2.49 8.99 -15.76
CA VAL A 149 -2.79 8.03 -16.82
C VAL A 149 -2.16 6.65 -16.56
N PRO A 150 -2.83 5.75 -15.82
CA PRO A 150 -2.21 4.52 -15.30
C PRO A 150 -1.46 3.66 -16.34
N LYS A 151 -1.93 3.64 -17.59
CA LYS A 151 -1.31 2.86 -18.69
C LYS A 151 0.07 3.37 -19.14
N ILE A 152 0.34 4.66 -18.93
CA ILE A 152 1.58 5.32 -19.35
C ILE A 152 2.33 5.92 -18.16
N ALA A 153 1.89 5.69 -16.92
CA ALA A 153 2.51 6.22 -15.71
C ALA A 153 4.00 5.86 -15.57
N MET A 154 4.43 4.77 -16.22
CA MET A 154 5.82 4.29 -16.26
C MET A 154 6.60 4.74 -17.52
N ASP A 155 6.00 5.55 -18.39
CA ASP A 155 6.71 6.10 -19.54
C ASP A 155 7.69 7.20 -19.06
N PRO A 156 8.92 7.28 -19.62
CA PRO A 156 9.96 8.19 -19.11
C PRO A 156 9.54 9.66 -18.96
N TRP A 157 8.70 10.16 -19.87
CA TRP A 157 8.19 11.52 -19.83
C TRP A 157 7.08 11.74 -18.79
N ALA A 158 6.34 10.67 -18.44
CA ALA A 158 5.19 10.71 -17.55
C ALA A 158 5.57 10.46 -16.08
N ILE A 159 6.67 9.75 -15.81
CA ILE A 159 7.17 9.48 -14.46
C ILE A 159 7.32 10.76 -13.61
N PRO A 160 7.93 11.87 -14.12
CA PRO A 160 8.04 13.10 -13.35
C PRO A 160 6.68 13.73 -13.04
N LEU A 161 5.74 13.69 -13.98
CA LEU A 161 4.39 14.23 -13.80
C LEU A 161 3.60 13.42 -12.78
N ASN A 162 3.65 12.09 -12.87
CA ASN A 162 2.99 11.22 -11.91
C ASN A 162 3.53 11.46 -10.49
N THR A 163 4.85 11.56 -10.36
CA THR A 163 5.51 11.85 -9.06
C THR A 163 5.10 13.21 -8.52
N TYR A 164 5.04 14.24 -9.39
CA TYR A 164 4.61 15.57 -9.03
C TYR A 164 3.17 15.59 -8.50
N TYR A 165 2.21 15.04 -9.25
CA TYR A 165 0.79 15.08 -8.84
C TYR A 165 0.52 14.23 -7.59
N ARG A 166 1.18 13.08 -7.43
CA ARG A 166 1.08 12.26 -6.20
C ARG A 166 1.61 13.01 -4.97
N SER A 167 2.76 13.65 -5.09
CA SER A 167 3.34 14.47 -4.01
C SER A 167 2.42 15.64 -3.64
N GLN A 168 1.86 16.32 -4.64
CA GLN A 168 0.91 17.41 -4.42
C GLN A 168 -0.39 16.92 -3.78
N PHE A 169 -0.91 15.78 -4.21
CA PHE A 169 -2.09 15.15 -3.60
C PHE A 169 -1.86 14.87 -2.11
N LEU A 170 -0.77 14.18 -1.75
CA LEU A 170 -0.45 13.90 -0.34
C LEU A 170 -0.28 15.17 0.49
N SER A 171 0.39 16.19 -0.05
CA SER A 171 0.52 17.49 0.59
C SER A 171 -0.84 18.14 0.90
N LEU A 172 -1.78 18.10 -0.05
CA LEU A 172 -3.14 18.62 0.13
C LEU A 172 -3.95 17.79 1.13
N VAL A 173 -3.80 16.46 1.12
CA VAL A 173 -4.42 15.57 2.12
C VAL A 173 -3.94 15.89 3.53
N HIS A 174 -2.62 15.96 3.75
CA HIS A 174 -2.06 16.29 5.07
C HIS A 174 -2.52 17.66 5.56
N LYS A 175 -2.60 18.64 4.65
CA LYS A 175 -3.10 19.96 4.95
C LYS A 175 -4.60 19.98 5.29
N ALA A 176 -5.41 19.24 4.54
CA ALA A 176 -6.83 19.09 4.83
C ALA A 176 -7.04 18.45 6.20
N ILE A 177 -6.31 17.37 6.51
CA ILE A 177 -6.38 16.70 7.82
C ILE A 177 -6.06 17.69 8.93
N LYS A 178 -4.95 18.45 8.83
CA LYS A 178 -4.59 19.44 9.85
C LYS A 178 -5.68 20.50 10.07
N LEU A 179 -6.21 21.08 8.99
CA LEU A 179 -7.27 22.09 9.08
C LEU A 179 -8.57 21.52 9.66
N LEU A 180 -8.88 20.25 9.38
CA LEU A 180 -10.04 19.57 9.95
C LEU A 180 -9.82 19.22 11.43
N GLU A 181 -8.60 18.86 11.83
CA GLU A 181 -8.24 18.59 13.23
C GLU A 181 -8.40 19.84 14.10
N GLU A 182 -7.94 21.00 13.63
CA GLU A 182 -8.09 22.30 14.30
C GLU A 182 -9.57 22.68 14.54
N ARG A 183 -10.48 22.11 13.73
CA ARG A 183 -11.93 22.33 13.79
C ARG A 183 -12.69 21.19 14.47
N MET A 184 -12.00 20.14 14.91
CA MET A 184 -12.59 18.92 15.46
C MET A 184 -13.60 18.24 14.50
N CYS A 185 -13.43 18.41 13.18
CA CYS A 185 -14.29 17.79 12.17
C CYS A 185 -13.81 16.37 11.83
N TYR A 186 -13.90 15.46 12.80
CA TYR A 186 -13.31 14.12 12.69
C TYR A 186 -13.97 13.23 11.64
N ASP A 187 -15.29 13.35 11.40
CA ASP A 187 -16.00 12.61 10.34
C ASP A 187 -15.43 12.89 8.93
N ASN A 188 -15.08 14.15 8.67
CA ASN A 188 -14.45 14.56 7.43
C ASN A 188 -13.03 14.00 7.30
N ILE A 189 -12.28 13.91 8.40
CA ILE A 189 -10.94 13.29 8.42
C ILE A 189 -11.05 11.82 8.04
N VAL A 190 -11.99 11.08 8.62
CA VAL A 190 -12.25 9.68 8.27
C VAL A 190 -12.52 9.54 6.77
N THR A 191 -13.39 10.40 6.22
CA THR A 191 -13.74 10.40 4.79
C THR A 191 -12.51 10.68 3.90
N VAL A 192 -11.71 11.69 4.25
CA VAL A 192 -10.49 12.04 3.51
C VAL A 192 -9.46 10.91 3.58
N CYS A 193 -9.21 10.35 4.76
CA CYS A 193 -8.23 9.29 4.95
C CYS A 193 -8.62 8.03 4.20
N HIS A 194 -9.89 7.60 4.23
CA HIS A 194 -10.34 6.45 3.45
C HIS A 194 -10.09 6.62 1.95
N LYS A 195 -10.40 7.81 1.39
CA LYS A 195 -10.10 8.11 -0.02
C LYS A 195 -8.59 8.06 -0.29
N ALA A 196 -7.80 8.73 0.55
CA ALA A 196 -6.35 8.79 0.37
C ALA A 196 -5.68 7.41 0.48
N ILE A 197 -6.11 6.54 1.40
CA ILE A 197 -5.59 5.19 1.58
C ILE A 197 -5.81 4.31 0.34
N THR A 198 -6.91 4.51 -0.40
CA THR A 198 -7.14 3.75 -1.65
C THR A 198 -6.11 4.06 -2.73
N ILE A 199 -5.48 5.25 -2.65
CA ILE A 199 -4.53 5.74 -3.64
C ILE A 199 -3.08 5.57 -3.14
N GLU A 200 -2.85 5.86 -1.86
CA GLU A 200 -1.56 5.83 -1.18
C GLU A 200 -1.61 4.86 0.02
N PRO A 201 -1.75 3.54 -0.23
CA PRO A 201 -1.99 2.55 0.83
C PRO A 201 -0.80 2.34 1.78
N TYR A 202 0.37 2.88 1.47
CA TYR A 202 1.60 2.68 2.24
C TYR A 202 2.03 3.93 3.02
N ASP A 203 1.23 4.99 2.98
CA ASP A 203 1.46 6.16 3.83
C ASP A 203 0.90 5.90 5.24
N GLU A 204 1.80 5.71 6.20
CA GLU A 204 1.44 5.41 7.59
C GLU A 204 0.71 6.57 8.28
N PHE A 205 0.96 7.82 7.87
CA PHE A 205 0.33 8.99 8.47
C PHE A 205 -1.18 9.00 8.23
N LEU A 206 -1.64 8.47 7.09
CA LEU A 206 -3.07 8.35 6.79
C LEU A 206 -3.78 7.41 7.77
N TYR A 207 -3.16 6.27 8.10
CA TYR A 207 -3.71 5.33 9.08
C TYR A 207 -3.68 5.91 10.50
N TYR A 208 -2.61 6.61 10.86
CA TYR A 208 -2.51 7.32 12.14
C TYR A 208 -3.66 8.32 12.30
N SER A 209 -3.84 9.18 11.29
CA SER A 209 -4.87 10.24 11.30
C SER A 209 -6.28 9.66 11.33
N LEU A 210 -6.51 8.58 10.57
CA LEU A 210 -7.78 7.84 10.59
C LEU A 210 -8.08 7.28 11.98
N MET A 211 -7.15 6.54 12.59
CA MET A 211 -7.36 5.98 13.93
C MET A 211 -7.56 7.06 14.98
N LYS A 212 -6.78 8.14 14.92
CA LYS A 212 -6.96 9.29 15.82
C LYS A 212 -8.36 9.91 15.65
N ALA A 213 -8.85 10.07 14.43
CA ALA A 213 -10.20 10.58 14.18
C ALA A 213 -11.29 9.63 14.73
N LEU A 214 -11.18 8.32 14.47
CA LEU A 214 -12.10 7.31 15.00
C LEU A 214 -12.18 7.33 16.53
N VAL A 215 -11.05 7.48 17.20
CA VAL A 215 -10.97 7.59 18.66
C VAL A 215 -11.68 8.83 19.18
N ASN A 216 -11.52 9.97 18.51
CA ASN A 216 -12.22 11.20 18.89
C ASN A 216 -13.73 11.13 18.62
N LEU A 217 -14.17 10.26 17.69
CA LEU A 217 -15.57 9.92 17.46
C LEU A 217 -16.10 8.84 18.44
N GLY A 218 -15.28 8.33 19.35
CA GLY A 218 -15.64 7.24 20.28
C GLY A 218 -15.71 5.85 19.63
N GLN A 219 -15.26 5.71 18.38
CA GLN A 219 -15.26 4.46 17.61
C GLN A 219 -13.99 3.63 17.90
N TYR A 220 -13.79 3.25 19.16
CA TYR A 220 -12.56 2.57 19.60
C TYR A 220 -12.34 1.20 18.96
N GLN A 221 -13.41 0.41 18.76
CA GLN A 221 -13.32 -0.92 18.13
C GLN A 221 -12.85 -0.81 16.67
N ASP A 222 -13.36 0.17 15.93
CA ASP A 222 -12.95 0.42 14.54
C ASP A 222 -11.48 0.84 14.48
N ALA A 223 -11.02 1.68 15.42
CA ALA A 223 -9.63 2.09 15.51
C ALA A 223 -8.68 0.91 15.82
N LEU A 224 -9.07 0.00 16.73
CA LEU A 224 -8.30 -1.21 17.03
C LEU A 224 -8.25 -2.16 15.82
N SER A 225 -9.39 -2.41 15.17
CA SER A 225 -9.45 -3.23 13.94
C SER A 225 -8.58 -2.62 12.84
N GLN A 226 -8.56 -1.29 12.71
CA GLN A 226 -7.72 -0.61 11.74
C GLN A 226 -6.23 -0.79 12.05
N TYR A 227 -5.82 -0.71 13.31
CA TYR A 227 -4.43 -0.97 13.70
C TYR A 227 -3.96 -2.38 13.31
N GLU A 228 -4.79 -3.41 13.55
CA GLU A 228 -4.47 -4.78 13.17
C GLU A 228 -4.34 -4.95 11.65
N LYS A 229 -5.27 -4.37 10.88
CA LYS A 229 -5.22 -4.38 9.40
C LYS A 229 -3.95 -3.69 8.90
N THR A 230 -3.62 -2.52 9.45
CA THR A 230 -2.42 -1.77 9.09
C THR A 230 -1.15 -2.54 9.43
N THR A 231 -1.06 -3.11 10.64
CA THR A 231 0.09 -3.93 11.06
C THR A 231 0.30 -5.12 10.12
N ASN A 232 -0.79 -5.83 9.78
CA ASN A 232 -0.73 -6.96 8.86
C ASN A 232 -0.30 -6.53 7.44
N LEU A 233 -0.77 -5.37 6.95
CA LEU A 233 -0.38 -4.82 5.64
C LEU A 233 1.13 -4.54 5.58
N PHE A 234 1.66 -3.75 6.52
CA PHE A 234 3.08 -3.38 6.53
C PHE A 234 3.99 -4.58 6.75
N TYR A 235 3.57 -5.52 7.59
CA TYR A 235 4.33 -6.75 7.81
C TYR A 235 4.36 -7.64 6.57
N LYS A 236 3.22 -7.79 5.87
CA LYS A 236 3.12 -8.63 4.67
C LYS A 236 3.91 -8.06 3.49
N GLU A 237 3.80 -6.76 3.24
CA GLU A 237 4.40 -6.11 2.07
C GLU A 237 5.89 -5.76 2.28
N PHE A 238 6.27 -5.37 3.50
CA PHE A 238 7.63 -4.86 3.79
C PHE A 238 8.38 -5.63 4.88
N GLY A 239 7.74 -6.54 5.62
CA GLY A 239 8.37 -7.27 6.73
C GLY A 239 8.69 -6.40 7.95
N VAL A 240 8.09 -5.21 8.03
CA VAL A 240 8.32 -4.24 9.12
C VAL A 240 7.08 -4.14 10.00
N THR A 241 7.29 -3.83 11.27
CA THR A 241 6.20 -3.45 12.18
C THR A 241 5.91 -1.95 12.07
N PRO A 242 4.71 -1.49 12.44
CA PRO A 242 4.39 -0.06 12.49
C PRO A 242 5.37 0.79 13.32
N SER A 243 5.37 2.09 13.05
CA SER A 243 6.20 3.09 13.73
C SER A 243 5.88 3.21 15.22
N THR A 244 6.79 3.87 15.93
CA THR A 244 6.66 4.19 17.36
C THR A 244 5.42 5.02 17.65
N GLU A 245 5.08 5.94 16.75
CA GLU A 245 3.96 6.85 16.82
C GLU A 245 2.64 6.08 16.71
N LEU A 246 2.55 5.16 15.75
CA LEU A 246 1.36 4.31 15.58
C LEU A 246 1.17 3.37 16.78
N LYS A 247 2.26 2.78 17.28
CA LYS A 247 2.25 1.93 18.48
C LYS A 247 1.87 2.72 19.73
N ALA A 248 2.30 3.97 19.86
CA ALA A 248 1.93 4.84 20.97
C ALA A 248 0.43 5.16 20.94
N LEU A 249 -0.11 5.45 19.75
CA LEU A 249 -1.55 5.65 19.57
C LEU A 249 -2.32 4.39 19.95
N TYR A 250 -1.93 3.21 19.48
CA TYR A 250 -2.55 1.94 19.88
C TYR A 250 -2.59 1.76 21.39
N LYS A 251 -1.46 2.02 22.08
CA LYS A 251 -1.43 1.96 23.55
C LYS A 251 -2.45 2.91 24.17
N GLN A 252 -2.54 4.15 23.68
CA GLN A 252 -3.53 5.12 24.19
C GLN A 252 -4.97 4.66 23.98
N ILE A 253 -5.27 4.05 22.83
CA ILE A 253 -6.60 3.51 22.52
C ILE A 253 -6.97 2.40 23.51
N VAL A 254 -6.06 1.45 23.73
CA VAL A 254 -6.27 0.34 24.67
C VAL A 254 -6.46 0.85 26.11
N HIS A 255 -5.66 1.81 26.57
CA HIS A 255 -5.81 2.37 27.91
C HIS A 255 -7.12 3.17 28.07
N SER A 256 -7.52 3.92 27.04
CA SER A 256 -8.77 4.70 27.08
C SER A 256 -10.00 3.80 27.12
N ASN A 257 -9.95 2.67 26.40
CA ASN A 257 -11.01 1.65 26.41
C ASN A 257 -11.08 0.88 27.74
N GLN A 258 -9.99 0.83 28.51
CA GLN A 258 -9.91 0.17 29.82
C GLN A 258 -10.28 1.09 31.00
N SER A 259 -10.74 2.32 30.74
CA SER A 259 -11.06 3.34 31.77
C SER A 259 -12.32 3.05 32.61
N VAL A 260 -12.99 1.93 32.38
CA VAL A 260 -14.04 1.43 33.28
C VAL A 260 -13.35 0.66 34.41
N GLU A 261 -13.67 0.94 35.68
CA GLU A 261 -13.33 0.05 36.79
C GLU A 261 -13.88 -1.34 36.50
N MET A 262 -13.05 -2.18 35.88
CA MET A 262 -13.43 -3.55 35.56
C MET A 262 -13.27 -4.39 36.82
N ASP A 263 -14.37 -5.01 37.25
CA ASP A 263 -14.31 -6.09 38.24
C ASP A 263 -13.31 -7.17 37.78
N ILE A 264 -12.65 -7.84 38.72
CA ILE A 264 -11.68 -8.92 38.45
C ILE A 264 -12.28 -9.99 37.53
N SER A 265 -13.60 -10.19 37.61
CA SER A 265 -14.37 -11.09 36.74
C SER A 265 -14.37 -10.62 35.29
N ALA A 266 -14.61 -9.32 35.04
CA ALA A 266 -14.58 -8.73 33.71
C ALA A 266 -13.15 -8.69 33.13
N ILE A 267 -12.13 -8.45 33.97
CA ILE A 267 -10.73 -8.56 33.55
C ILE A 267 -10.40 -9.99 33.12
N LYS A 268 -10.82 -11.00 33.89
CA LYS A 268 -10.59 -12.41 33.55
C LYS A 268 -11.27 -12.83 32.26
N GLU A 269 -12.49 -12.38 31.99
CA GLU A 269 -13.16 -12.67 30.72
C GLU A 269 -12.44 -11.98 29.54
N ASN A 270 -11.96 -10.74 29.70
CA ASN A 270 -11.18 -10.07 28.66
C ASN A 270 -9.79 -10.70 28.42
N LEU A 271 -9.17 -11.27 29.46
CA LEU A 271 -7.89 -11.99 29.35
C LEU A 271 -8.04 -13.44 28.88
N ARG A 272 -9.27 -13.93 28.74
CA ARG A 272 -9.54 -15.30 28.34
C ARG A 272 -9.20 -15.48 26.86
N GLU A 273 -8.35 -16.46 26.57
CA GLU A 273 -8.11 -16.88 25.18
C GLU A 273 -9.43 -17.36 24.56
N GLU A 274 -9.66 -17.04 23.29
CA GLU A 274 -10.77 -17.62 22.52
C GLU A 274 -10.71 -19.15 22.60
N ASP A 275 -11.83 -19.78 22.97
CA ASP A 275 -11.89 -21.19 23.36
C ASP A 275 -11.45 -22.17 22.23
N ASP A 276 -11.30 -21.69 20.98
CA ASP A 276 -10.94 -22.47 19.79
C ASP A 276 -9.44 -22.47 19.42
N LEU A 277 -8.58 -21.76 20.17
CA LEU A 277 -7.14 -21.72 19.88
C LEU A 277 -6.44 -23.04 20.26
N LYS A 278 -6.25 -23.90 19.25
CA LYS A 278 -5.48 -25.16 19.37
C LYS A 278 -4.02 -24.96 18.96
N GLY A 279 -3.12 -25.60 19.69
CA GLY A 279 -1.68 -25.59 19.40
C GLY A 279 -0.91 -24.54 20.21
N ALA A 280 0.37 -24.34 19.88
CA ALA A 280 1.23 -23.37 20.58
C ALA A 280 0.83 -21.92 20.37
N PHE A 281 1.19 -21.09 21.35
CA PHE A 281 0.99 -19.66 21.33
C PHE A 281 1.98 -19.01 20.36
N TYR A 282 1.46 -18.49 19.24
CA TYR A 282 2.23 -17.72 18.27
C TYR A 282 2.11 -16.24 18.57
N CYS A 283 3.24 -15.54 18.72
CA CYS A 283 3.26 -14.11 19.03
C CYS A 283 4.33 -13.35 18.24
N GLU A 284 4.24 -12.02 18.26
CA GLU A 284 5.31 -11.16 17.74
C GLU A 284 6.57 -11.28 18.61
N TYR A 285 7.73 -11.04 18.00
CA TYR A 285 9.01 -11.19 18.68
C TYR A 285 9.18 -10.26 19.90
N GLU A 286 8.57 -9.08 19.89
CA GLU A 286 8.62 -8.18 21.07
C GLU A 286 7.84 -8.77 22.26
N PHE A 287 6.66 -9.37 22.03
CA PHE A 287 5.93 -10.08 23.10
C PHE A 287 6.69 -11.32 23.57
N PHE A 288 7.34 -12.04 22.65
CA PHE A 288 8.18 -13.18 23.00
C PHE A 288 9.29 -12.81 24.00
N LYS A 289 9.91 -11.63 23.86
CA LYS A 289 10.92 -11.14 24.83
C LYS A 289 10.35 -10.95 26.23
N ASP A 290 9.12 -10.45 26.33
CA ASP A 290 8.47 -10.22 27.62
C ASP A 290 8.08 -11.54 28.30
N ILE A 291 7.58 -12.51 27.52
CA ILE A 291 7.35 -13.88 27.99
C ILE A 291 8.65 -14.52 28.46
N TYR A 292 9.72 -14.40 27.67
CA TYR A 292 11.06 -14.93 28.02
C TYR A 292 11.54 -14.38 29.36
N ARG A 293 11.42 -13.06 29.58
CA ARG A 293 11.82 -12.42 30.84
C ARG A 293 10.99 -12.90 32.03
N LEU A 294 9.69 -13.16 31.84
CA LEU A 294 8.84 -13.72 32.88
C LEU A 294 9.22 -15.16 33.22
N GLU A 295 9.47 -15.98 32.19
CA GLU A 295 9.84 -17.39 32.35
C GLU A 295 11.21 -17.56 33.02
N VAL A 296 12.23 -16.80 32.62
CA VAL A 296 13.55 -16.79 33.30
C VAL A 296 13.41 -16.51 34.79
N ARG A 297 12.55 -15.54 35.18
CA ARG A 297 12.28 -15.22 36.60
C ARG A 297 11.53 -16.36 37.32
N SER A 298 10.72 -17.12 36.59
CA SER A 298 10.01 -18.30 37.10
C SER A 298 10.95 -19.49 37.33
N VAL A 299 11.99 -19.66 36.50
CA VAL A 299 13.01 -20.70 36.67
C VAL A 299 13.74 -20.56 38.00
N SER A 300 14.13 -19.33 38.39
CA SER A 300 14.79 -19.07 39.67
C SER A 300 13.97 -19.51 40.90
N ARG A 301 12.64 -19.58 40.77
CA ARG A 301 11.74 -19.97 41.87
C ARG A 301 11.33 -21.43 41.83
N SER A 302 11.17 -21.99 40.63
CA SER A 302 10.59 -23.33 40.44
C SER A 302 11.63 -24.42 40.17
N GLY A 303 12.86 -24.05 39.77
CA GLY A 303 13.92 -24.96 39.38
C GLY A 303 13.60 -25.79 38.13
N LYS A 304 12.53 -25.46 37.40
CA LYS A 304 12.10 -26.20 36.22
C LYS A 304 12.88 -25.75 34.99
N PRO A 305 13.46 -26.67 34.21
CA PRO A 305 14.26 -26.31 33.04
C PRO A 305 13.37 -25.75 31.91
N ILE A 306 13.85 -24.71 31.25
CA ILE A 306 13.26 -24.15 30.04
C ILE A 306 14.31 -24.19 28.96
N HIS A 307 13.91 -24.57 27.75
CA HIS A 307 14.80 -24.56 26.60
C HIS A 307 14.37 -23.49 25.61
N ILE A 308 15.33 -22.72 25.11
CA ILE A 308 15.15 -21.86 23.95
C ILE A 308 15.64 -22.61 22.71
N CYS A 309 14.84 -22.59 21.66
CA CYS A 309 15.12 -23.31 20.43
C CYS A 309 15.02 -22.36 19.24
N LEU A 310 15.83 -22.61 18.21
CA LEU A 310 15.82 -21.88 16.96
C LEU A 310 15.64 -22.85 15.81
N LEU A 311 14.59 -22.67 15.02
CA LEU A 311 14.38 -23.33 13.74
C LEU A 311 14.88 -22.43 12.63
N THR A 312 15.70 -22.96 11.72
CA THR A 312 16.26 -22.20 10.60
C THR A 312 16.01 -22.92 9.28
N ILE A 313 15.48 -22.21 8.29
CA ILE A 313 15.49 -22.66 6.89
C ILE A 313 16.72 -22.07 6.20
N SER A 314 17.67 -22.92 5.86
CA SER A 314 18.89 -22.55 5.14
C SER A 314 18.87 -23.07 3.68
N PRO A 315 19.63 -22.44 2.76
CA PRO A 315 19.81 -22.99 1.42
C PRO A 315 20.33 -24.43 1.47
N LYS A 316 19.99 -25.23 0.47
CA LYS A 316 20.56 -26.59 0.39
C LYS A 316 22.07 -26.52 0.13
N PRO A 317 22.84 -27.54 0.53
CA PRO A 317 24.27 -27.61 0.23
C PRO A 317 24.52 -27.42 -1.29
N GLY A 318 25.22 -26.35 -1.66
CA GLY A 318 25.50 -25.98 -3.06
C GLY A 318 24.66 -24.84 -3.64
N GLU A 319 23.60 -24.38 -2.96
CA GLU A 319 22.80 -23.21 -3.36
C GLU A 319 23.28 -21.94 -2.64
N LYS A 320 23.46 -20.83 -3.39
CA LYS A 320 23.99 -19.58 -2.84
C LYS A 320 22.96 -18.76 -2.06
N SER A 321 21.68 -18.80 -2.45
CA SER A 321 20.62 -18.04 -1.80
C SER A 321 19.25 -18.60 -2.13
N LEU A 322 18.28 -18.33 -1.26
CA LEU A 322 16.88 -18.69 -1.44
C LEU A 322 16.10 -17.46 -1.92
N ASN A 323 15.13 -17.66 -2.81
CA ASN A 323 14.24 -16.60 -3.27
C ASN A 323 13.29 -16.16 -2.14
N THR A 324 13.21 -14.86 -1.85
CA THR A 324 12.39 -14.30 -0.76
C THR A 324 10.93 -14.75 -0.80
N LYS A 325 10.31 -14.84 -1.99
CA LYS A 325 8.91 -15.29 -2.12
C LYS A 325 8.73 -16.76 -1.75
N THR A 326 9.69 -17.61 -2.11
CA THR A 326 9.61 -19.05 -1.81
C THR A 326 9.90 -19.32 -0.33
N ILE A 327 10.80 -18.53 0.30
CA ILE A 327 11.04 -18.60 1.75
C ILE A 327 9.78 -18.22 2.52
N ASN A 328 9.13 -17.11 2.18
CA ASN A 328 7.91 -16.68 2.88
C ASN A 328 6.83 -17.77 2.84
N SER A 329 6.58 -18.35 1.67
CA SER A 329 5.63 -19.48 1.56
C SER A 329 6.05 -20.70 2.40
N ALA A 330 7.35 -21.01 2.47
CA ALA A 330 7.84 -22.10 3.32
C ALA A 330 7.69 -21.79 4.81
N MET A 331 7.91 -20.55 5.21
CA MET A 331 7.78 -20.07 6.59
C MET A 331 6.33 -20.08 7.07
N ASP A 332 5.35 -19.76 6.22
CA ASP A 332 3.92 -19.86 6.58
C ASP A 332 3.51 -21.30 6.87
N LYS A 333 4.00 -22.23 6.04
CA LYS A 333 3.78 -23.67 6.24
C LYS A 333 4.51 -24.18 7.48
N LEU A 334 5.71 -23.67 7.75
CA LEU A 334 6.46 -24.00 8.95
C LEU A 334 5.74 -23.48 10.21
N CYS A 335 5.22 -22.26 10.18
CA CYS A 335 4.42 -21.67 11.25
C CYS A 335 3.25 -22.59 11.63
N THR A 336 2.48 -23.03 10.62
CA THR A 336 1.37 -23.96 10.80
C THR A 336 1.84 -25.31 11.37
N CYS A 337 2.96 -25.83 10.89
CA CYS A 337 3.56 -27.08 11.38
C CYS A 337 3.98 -26.98 12.86
N VAL A 338 4.64 -25.88 13.24
CA VAL A 338 5.08 -25.61 14.62
C VAL A 338 3.87 -25.48 15.53
N LYS A 339 2.90 -24.63 15.18
CA LYS A 339 1.67 -24.41 15.94
C LYS A 339 0.94 -25.73 16.25
N ASN A 340 0.79 -26.60 15.25
CA ASN A 340 0.06 -27.86 15.38
C ASN A 340 0.88 -29.00 16.02
N THR A 341 2.20 -28.84 16.14
CA THR A 341 3.07 -29.88 16.71
C THR A 341 3.40 -29.62 18.17
N LEU A 342 3.49 -28.35 18.56
CA LEU A 342 3.74 -27.92 19.92
C LEU A 342 2.46 -27.92 20.78
N ARG A 343 2.64 -27.94 22.09
CA ARG A 343 1.55 -27.91 23.07
C ARG A 343 1.06 -26.48 23.28
N ARG A 344 -0.15 -26.33 23.84
CA ARG A 344 -0.74 -25.02 24.16
C ARG A 344 0.12 -24.15 25.09
N GLY A 345 0.89 -24.79 25.97
CA GLY A 345 1.82 -24.08 26.87
C GLY A 345 3.16 -23.69 26.24
N ASP A 346 3.44 -24.11 25.00
CA ASP A 346 4.67 -23.73 24.31
C ASP A 346 4.45 -22.41 23.56
N VAL A 347 5.51 -21.60 23.46
CA VAL A 347 5.45 -20.27 22.84
C VAL A 347 6.46 -20.19 21.70
N PHE A 348 6.09 -19.57 20.58
CA PHE A 348 7.01 -19.34 19.48
C PHE A 348 6.74 -18.02 18.75
N ALA A 349 7.79 -17.47 18.14
CA ALA A 349 7.74 -16.21 17.41
C ALA A 349 8.65 -16.25 16.19
N ARG A 350 8.31 -15.49 15.15
CA ARG A 350 9.19 -15.33 13.98
C ARG A 350 10.36 -14.41 14.35
N TYR A 351 11.58 -14.95 14.32
CA TYR A 351 12.79 -14.22 14.67
C TYR A 351 13.37 -13.46 13.46
N SER A 352 13.29 -14.06 12.27
CA SER A 352 13.76 -13.45 11.03
C SER A 352 12.99 -13.95 9.82
N VAL A 353 13.38 -13.51 8.61
CA VAL A 353 12.77 -13.98 7.35
C VAL A 353 12.82 -15.48 7.17
N SER A 354 13.78 -16.19 7.80
CA SER A 354 13.99 -17.63 7.66
C SER A 354 14.08 -18.38 8.99
N GLN A 355 13.73 -17.75 10.13
CA GLN A 355 13.89 -18.35 11.45
C GLN A 355 12.68 -18.16 12.37
N PHE A 356 12.37 -19.22 13.14
CA PHE A 356 11.47 -19.17 14.28
C PHE A 356 12.24 -19.42 15.56
N VAL A 357 11.96 -18.64 16.60
CA VAL A 357 12.38 -18.90 17.97
C VAL A 357 11.23 -19.57 18.72
N ILE A 358 11.55 -20.57 19.52
CA ILE A 358 10.59 -21.37 20.31
C ILE A 358 11.08 -21.40 21.75
N MET A 359 10.15 -21.36 22.69
CA MET A 359 10.39 -21.58 24.11
C MET A 359 9.62 -22.81 24.56
N LEU A 360 10.33 -23.79 25.11
CA LEU A 360 9.79 -25.05 25.61
C LEU A 360 9.91 -25.08 27.14
N PRO A 361 8.86 -24.68 27.88
CA PRO A 361 8.87 -24.72 29.33
C PRO A 361 8.80 -26.16 29.84
N MET A 362 9.38 -26.41 31.02
CA MET A 362 9.30 -27.69 31.73
C MET A 362 9.72 -28.92 30.89
N THR A 363 10.71 -28.73 30.01
CA THR A 363 11.11 -29.73 29.03
C THR A 363 12.56 -30.16 29.30
N THR A 364 12.85 -31.46 29.27
CA THR A 364 14.22 -31.98 29.37
C THR A 364 14.95 -31.87 28.02
N VAL A 365 16.27 -31.99 28.02
CA VAL A 365 17.09 -31.94 26.80
C VAL A 365 16.62 -32.96 25.76
N GLU A 366 16.38 -34.21 26.18
CA GLU A 366 15.93 -35.30 25.29
C GLU A 366 14.54 -35.02 24.72
N ASN A 367 13.65 -34.46 25.54
CA ASN A 367 12.30 -34.11 25.11
C ASN A 367 12.31 -32.92 24.14
N ALA A 368 13.18 -31.93 24.36
CA ALA A 368 13.34 -30.80 23.44
C ALA A 368 13.81 -31.30 22.07
N GLU A 369 14.82 -32.15 22.03
CA GLU A 369 15.32 -32.76 20.80
C GLU A 369 14.25 -33.59 20.09
N MET A 370 13.50 -34.42 20.83
CA MET A 370 12.41 -35.22 20.28
C MET A 370 11.32 -34.36 19.65
N VAL A 371 10.93 -33.26 20.30
CA VAL A 371 9.88 -32.35 19.82
C VAL A 371 10.35 -31.62 18.57
N LEU A 372 11.57 -31.08 18.56
CA LEU A 372 12.14 -30.38 17.40
C LEU A 372 12.32 -31.34 16.22
N GLY A 373 12.84 -32.56 16.46
CA GLY A 373 12.94 -33.61 15.45
C GLY A 373 11.59 -33.99 14.84
N ARG A 374 10.53 -34.02 15.66
CA ARG A 374 9.15 -34.25 15.18
C ARG A 374 8.66 -33.12 14.28
N ILE A 375 8.94 -31.86 14.60
CA ILE A 375 8.61 -30.70 13.75
C ILE A 375 9.31 -30.85 12.40
N VAL A 376 10.62 -31.11 12.41
CA VAL A 376 11.41 -31.28 11.18
C VAL A 376 10.88 -32.43 10.33
N LYS A 377 10.62 -33.59 10.94
CA LYS A 377 10.07 -34.76 10.23
C LYS A 377 8.71 -34.47 9.60
N ARG A 378 7.79 -33.85 10.33
CA ARG A 378 6.45 -33.49 9.84
C ARG A 378 6.52 -32.45 8.72
N PHE A 379 7.35 -31.42 8.89
CA PHE A 379 7.52 -30.39 7.89
C PHE A 379 8.07 -30.96 6.58
N ARG A 380 9.12 -31.79 6.65
CA ARG A 380 9.72 -32.47 5.48
C ARG A 380 8.72 -33.40 4.79
N ALA A 381 7.94 -34.17 5.55
CA ALA A 381 6.93 -35.07 4.99
C ALA A 381 5.79 -34.33 4.27
N ALA A 382 5.31 -33.22 4.85
CA ALA A 382 4.25 -32.41 4.25
C ALA A 382 4.75 -31.51 3.11
N ASN A 383 6.04 -31.19 3.06
CA ASN A 383 6.63 -30.24 2.13
C ASN A 383 7.91 -30.77 1.45
N PRO A 384 7.83 -31.84 0.65
CA PRO A 384 9.01 -32.43 0.00
C PRO A 384 9.71 -31.49 -1.00
N ARG A 385 9.00 -30.47 -1.51
CA ARG A 385 9.52 -29.45 -2.43
C ARG A 385 9.87 -28.11 -1.73
N ALA A 386 10.05 -28.10 -0.41
CA ALA A 386 10.48 -26.88 0.29
C ALA A 386 11.84 -26.39 -0.28
N PRO A 387 12.02 -25.06 -0.43
CA PRO A 387 13.16 -24.50 -1.14
C PRO A 387 14.49 -24.64 -0.38
N GLY A 388 14.48 -24.97 0.92
CA GLY A 388 15.69 -25.10 1.74
C GLY A 388 15.65 -26.29 2.68
N GLU A 389 16.74 -26.48 3.45
CA GLU A 389 16.82 -27.44 4.53
C GLU A 389 16.39 -26.81 5.85
N LEU A 390 15.47 -27.47 6.56
CA LEU A 390 15.09 -27.11 7.91
C LEU A 390 16.02 -27.79 8.92
N THR A 391 16.69 -26.98 9.73
CA THR A 391 17.57 -27.38 10.84
C THR A 391 17.09 -26.76 12.15
N PHE A 392 17.57 -27.27 13.27
CA PHE A 392 17.27 -26.74 14.59
C PHE A 392 18.50 -26.73 15.50
N CYS A 393 18.54 -25.78 16.42
CA CYS A 393 19.42 -25.82 17.58
C CYS A 393 18.62 -25.42 18.84
N PHE A 394 19.10 -25.83 20.01
CA PHE A 394 18.46 -25.48 21.28
C PHE A 394 19.48 -25.42 22.41
N GLN A 395 19.18 -24.62 23.42
CA GLN A 395 19.99 -24.43 24.61
C GLN A 395 19.10 -24.32 25.85
N PRO A 396 19.54 -24.82 27.01
CA PRO A 396 18.86 -24.53 28.26
C PRO A 396 18.94 -23.03 28.57
N ILE A 397 17.90 -22.49 29.19
CA ILE A 397 17.92 -21.16 29.77
C ILE A 397 18.56 -21.29 31.15
N ASP A 398 19.76 -20.73 31.31
CA ASP A 398 20.39 -20.63 32.62
C ASP A 398 19.63 -19.62 33.48
N SER A 399 19.47 -19.92 34.78
CA SER A 399 18.98 -18.91 35.72
C SER A 399 20.05 -17.82 35.79
N ILE A 400 19.78 -16.67 35.17
CA ILE A 400 20.55 -15.46 35.42
C ILE A 400 20.13 -15.01 36.81
N PHE A 401 20.80 -15.50 37.85
CA PHE A 401 21.12 -14.87 39.14
C PHE A 401 21.85 -15.86 40.05
#